data_AF-A0A1X7TDL6-F1
#
_entry.id   AF-A0A1X7TDL6-F1
#
_cell.length_a   1.000
_cell.length_b   1.000
_cell.length_c   1.000
_cell.angle_alpha   90.00
_cell.angle_beta   90.00
_cell.angle_gamma   90.00
#
_symmetry.space_group_name_H-M   'P 1'
#
loop_
_entity.id
_entity.type
_entity.pdbx_description
1 polymer ?
#
loop_
_entity_poly.entity_id
_entity_poly.type
_entity_poly.pdbx_seq_one_letter_code
_entity_poly.pdbx_strand_id
1 'polypeptide(L)'
;GYNRAVDWWAMGVLIYEMAAGYPPFFADQPIQIYEKIVSGKNGVQDIKGHSWFSSTEWISIYQRKTKGAGDPSNFDDYEEEVLRIAAAEKFPKEFADF
;
A
#
# COMPACT_ATOMS: atom_id res chain seq x y z
N GLY A 1 10.55 -0.88 -19.11
CA GLY A 1 10.85 -0.03 -17.94
C GLY A 1 9.57 0.65 -17.53
N TYR A 2 9.21 0.60 -16.25
CA TYR A 2 8.11 1.36 -15.69
C TYR A 2 8.57 2.81 -15.43
N ASN A 3 7.62 3.75 -15.41
CA ASN A 3 7.88 5.15 -15.09
C ASN A 3 7.02 5.56 -13.87
N ARG A 4 7.12 6.84 -13.48
CA ARG A 4 6.34 7.43 -12.38
C ARG A 4 4.81 7.31 -12.53
N ALA A 5 4.29 6.89 -13.70
CA ALA A 5 2.86 6.63 -13.88
C ALA A 5 2.37 5.44 -13.04
N VAL A 6 3.26 4.52 -12.66
CA VAL A 6 2.88 3.38 -11.79
C VAL A 6 2.47 3.86 -10.41
N ASP A 7 3.10 4.91 -9.88
CA ASP A 7 2.73 5.50 -8.58
C ASP A 7 1.31 6.08 -8.62
N TRP A 8 0.96 6.78 -9.71
CA TRP A 8 -0.39 7.33 -9.91
C TRP A 8 -1.45 6.25 -10.09
N TRP A 9 -1.08 5.13 -10.73
CA TRP A 9 -1.95 3.96 -10.83
C TRP A 9 -2.20 3.33 -9.45
N ALA A 10 -1.15 3.13 -8.66
CA ALA A 10 -1.25 2.61 -7.29
C ALA A 10 -2.07 3.54 -6.36
N MET A 11 -1.87 4.86 -6.48
CA MET A 11 -2.67 5.84 -5.73
C MET A 11 -4.17 5.73 -6.05
N GLY A 12 -4.51 5.50 -7.32
CA GLY A 12 -5.89 5.30 -7.74
C GLY A 12 -6.52 4.03 -7.17
N VAL A 13 -5.76 2.93 -7.13
CA VAL A 13 -6.17 1.67 -6.48
C VAL A 13 -6.44 1.89 -4.99
N LEU A 14 -5.54 2.59 -4.30
CA LEU A 14 -5.69 2.91 -2.88
C LEU A 14 -6.94 3.76 -2.60
N ILE A 15 -7.20 4.79 -3.41
CA ILE A 15 -8.39 5.65 -3.27
C ILE A 15 -9.67 4.83 -3.47
N TYR A 16 -9.70 3.93 -4.46
CA TYR A 16 -10.85 3.04 -4.66
C TYR A 16 -11.08 2.15 -3.44
N GLU A 17 -10.03 1.52 -2.92
CA GLU A 17 -10.13 0.62 -1.78
C GLU A 17 -10.63 1.33 -0.52
N MET A 18 -10.13 2.53 -0.22
CA MET A 18 -10.60 3.35 0.90
C MET A 18 -12.09 3.74 0.76
N ALA A 19 -12.60 3.91 -0.47
CA ALA A 19 -13.98 4.32 -0.73
C ALA A 19 -14.96 3.14 -0.81
N ALA A 20 -14.55 2.03 -1.42
CA ALA A 20 -15.39 0.86 -1.66
C ALA A 20 -15.28 -0.21 -0.55
N GLY A 21 -14.20 -0.20 0.23
CA GLY A 21 -13.90 -1.20 1.25
C GLY A 21 -13.30 -2.51 0.71
N TYR A 22 -13.00 -2.57 -0.60
CA TYR A 22 -12.35 -3.70 -1.27
C TYR A 22 -11.56 -3.21 -2.50
N PRO A 23 -10.52 -3.93 -2.94
CA PRO A 23 -9.71 -3.50 -4.07
C PRO A 23 -10.46 -3.62 -5.41
N PRO A 24 -10.21 -2.73 -6.40
CA PRO A 24 -10.90 -2.74 -7.69
C PRO A 24 -10.60 -3.99 -8.54
N PHE A 25 -9.48 -4.66 -8.29
CA PHE A 25 -9.07 -5.88 -8.97
C PHE A 25 -8.77 -6.97 -7.92
N PHE A 26 -9.79 -7.75 -7.58
CA PHE A 26 -9.67 -8.89 -6.66
C PHE A 26 -9.93 -10.21 -7.41
N ALA A 27 -9.08 -11.21 -7.21
CA ALA A 27 -9.30 -12.57 -7.69
C ALA A 27 -8.45 -13.57 -6.90
N ASP A 28 -8.86 -14.84 -6.90
CA ASP A 28 -8.18 -15.90 -6.14
C ASP A 28 -6.80 -16.25 -6.71
N GLN A 29 -6.60 -16.00 -8.01
CA GLN A 29 -5.36 -16.32 -8.71
C GLN A 29 -4.75 -15.05 -9.34
N PRO A 30 -3.43 -14.82 -9.19
CA PRO A 30 -2.76 -13.64 -9.75
C PRO A 30 -3.03 -13.44 -11.25
N ILE A 31 -3.12 -14.52 -12.03
CA ILE A 31 -3.39 -14.46 -13.47
C ILE A 31 -4.73 -13.79 -13.80
N GLN A 32 -5.75 -14.03 -12.98
CA GLN A 32 -7.08 -13.45 -13.15
C GLN A 32 -7.10 -11.96 -12.77
N ILE A 33 -6.26 -11.55 -11.81
CA ILE A 33 -6.05 -10.14 -11.50
C ILE A 33 -5.44 -9.43 -12.71
N TYR A 34 -4.42 -10.02 -13.34
CA TYR A 34 -3.82 -9.47 -14.57
C TYR A 34 -4.84 -9.38 -15.71
N GLU A 35 -5.65 -10.41 -15.92
CA GLU A 35 -6.71 -10.40 -16.93
C GLU A 35 -7.74 -9.29 -16.65
N LYS A 36 -8.14 -9.07 -15.40
CA LYS A 36 -9.05 -7.98 -14.99
C LYS A 36 -8.44 -6.60 -15.23
N ILE A 37 -7.14 -6.43 -14.99
CA ILE A 37 -6.43 -5.16 -15.23
C ILE A 37 -6.36 -4.88 -16.75
N VAL A 38 -6.10 -5.90 -17.57
CA VAL A 38 -5.94 -5.76 -19.03
C VAL A 38 -7.30 -5.67 -19.77
N SER A 39 -8.35 -6.32 -19.26
CA SER A 39 -9.69 -6.34 -19.88
C SER A 39 -10.56 -5.12 -19.56
N GLY A 40 -10.15 -4.26 -18.63
CA GLY A 40 -10.90 -3.07 -18.21
C GLY A 40 -11.09 -2.05 -19.32
N LYS A 41 -12.31 -1.96 -19.87
CA LYS A 41 -12.72 -1.02 -20.92
C LYS A 41 -12.65 0.47 -20.53
N ASN A 42 -12.50 0.82 -19.25
CA ASN A 42 -12.48 2.21 -18.77
C ASN A 42 -11.22 2.62 -17.97
N GLY A 43 -10.28 1.71 -17.70
CA GLY A 43 -8.94 2.01 -17.16
C GLY A 43 -8.88 3.10 -16.08
N VAL A 44 -7.96 4.06 -16.24
CA VAL A 44 -7.72 5.15 -15.28
C VAL A 44 -8.85 6.21 -15.24
N GLN A 45 -9.87 6.13 -16.10
CA GLN A 45 -10.92 7.15 -16.17
C GLN A 45 -11.94 7.05 -15.03
N ASP A 46 -12.24 5.84 -14.55
CA ASP A 46 -13.16 5.64 -13.43
C ASP A 46 -12.58 6.19 -12.10
N ILE A 47 -11.24 6.22 -12.01
CA ILE A 47 -10.49 6.78 -10.87
C ILE A 47 -10.49 8.32 -10.90
N LYS A 48 -10.47 8.93 -12.09
CA LYS A 48 -10.34 10.39 -12.27
C LYS A 48 -11.65 11.17 -12.15
N GLY A 49 -12.81 10.49 -12.26
CA GLY A 49 -14.13 11.11 -12.20
C GLY A 49 -14.71 11.32 -10.79
N HIS A 50 -13.97 11.00 -9.73
CA HIS A 50 -14.55 10.89 -8.39
C HIS A 50 -14.59 12.23 -7.63
N SER A 51 -15.79 12.66 -7.22
CA SER A 51 -16.11 13.96 -6.59
C SER A 51 -15.51 14.20 -5.18
N TRP A 52 -14.81 13.20 -4.66
CA TRP A 52 -14.51 13.02 -3.23
C TRP A 52 -13.43 13.95 -2.65
N PHE A 53 -12.65 14.66 -3.47
CA PHE A 53 -11.62 15.59 -2.97
C PHE A 53 -12.13 17.01 -2.66
N SER A 54 -13.43 17.24 -2.62
CA SER A 54 -13.99 18.58 -2.39
C SER A 54 -14.01 19.03 -0.91
N SER A 55 -13.77 18.15 0.07
CA SER A 55 -13.99 18.46 1.48
C SER A 55 -12.87 18.11 2.47
N THR A 56 -11.61 17.94 2.04
CA THR A 56 -10.53 17.61 2.98
C THR A 56 -10.09 18.84 3.79
N GLU A 57 -10.37 18.84 5.10
CA GLU A 57 -9.93 19.87 6.03
C GLU A 57 -8.58 19.48 6.66
N TRP A 58 -7.49 20.06 6.15
CA TRP A 58 -6.11 19.66 6.46
C TRP A 58 -5.63 19.99 7.89
N ILE A 59 -6.34 20.88 8.61
CA ILE A 59 -5.93 21.40 9.91
C ILE A 59 -6.21 20.40 11.04
N SER A 60 -7.24 19.55 10.90
CA SER A 60 -7.62 18.54 11.90
C SER A 60 -6.76 17.28 11.84
N ILE A 61 -6.21 16.93 10.68
CA ILE A 61 -5.25 15.82 10.49
C ILE A 61 -3.92 16.08 11.23
N TYR A 62 -3.50 17.34 11.31
CA TYR A 62 -2.24 17.73 11.95
C TYR A 62 -2.23 17.53 13.47
N GLN A 63 -3.40 17.56 14.13
CA GLN A 63 -3.50 17.54 15.60
C GLN A 63 -3.44 16.14 16.23
N ARG A 64 -3.24 15.09 15.42
CA ARG A 64 -2.84 13.70 15.74
C ARG A 64 -2.84 13.37 17.25
N LYS A 65 -4.01 13.14 17.82
CA LYS A 65 -4.15 12.53 19.15
C LYS A 65 -4.11 11.01 19.01
N THR A 66 -2.92 10.45 18.85
CA THR A 66 -2.73 9.00 18.90
C THR A 66 -2.48 8.55 20.34
N LYS A 67 -3.01 7.38 20.71
CA LYS A 67 -2.73 6.72 22.00
C LYS A 67 -1.22 6.50 22.16
N GLY A 68 -0.78 6.40 23.42
CA GLY A 68 0.63 6.51 23.84
C GLY A 68 1.62 5.61 23.07
N ALA A 69 2.90 6.00 23.11
CA ALA A 69 3.98 5.55 22.23
C ALA A 69 4.32 4.03 22.20
N GLY A 70 3.58 3.18 22.90
CA GLY A 70 3.86 1.75 23.03
C GLY A 70 2.62 0.85 23.08
N ASP A 71 1.48 1.31 22.56
CA ASP A 71 0.27 0.50 22.44
C ASP A 71 0.25 -0.22 21.07
N PRO A 72 0.54 -1.53 21.00
CA PRO A 72 0.51 -2.28 19.75
C PRO A 72 -0.90 -2.77 19.37
N SER A 73 -1.97 -2.41 20.10
CA SER A 73 -3.30 -3.00 19.91
C SER A 73 -3.95 -2.78 18.53
N ASN A 74 -3.35 -1.94 17.68
CA ASN A 74 -3.82 -1.69 16.32
C ASN A 74 -3.07 -2.52 15.27
N PHE A 75 -2.12 -3.36 15.69
CA PHE A 75 -1.38 -4.29 14.84
C PHE A 75 -1.86 -5.72 15.09
N ASP A 76 -1.71 -6.58 14.08
CA ASP A 76 -1.97 -8.00 14.23
C ASP A 76 -0.87 -8.67 15.06
N ASP A 77 -1.23 -9.76 15.75
CA ASP A 77 -0.26 -10.60 16.45
C ASP A 77 0.44 -11.52 15.44
N TYR A 78 1.76 -11.45 15.39
CA TYR A 78 2.61 -12.33 14.59
C TYR A 78 3.40 -13.27 15.51
N GLU A 79 3.77 -14.45 15.03
CA GLU A 79 4.65 -15.36 15.77
C GLU A 79 6.02 -14.70 15.99
N GLU A 80 6.50 -14.69 17.24
CA GLU A 80 7.81 -14.14 17.57
C GLU A 80 8.93 -15.09 17.15
N GLU A 81 9.77 -14.65 16.20
CA GLU A 81 10.98 -15.36 15.83
C GLU A 81 12.22 -14.81 16.56
N VAL A 82 13.04 -15.71 17.11
CA VAL A 82 14.31 -15.31 17.74
C VAL A 82 15.28 -14.79 16.67
N LEU A 83 15.66 -13.52 16.77
CA LEU A 83 16.67 -12.91 15.91
C LEU A 83 18.03 -13.59 16.14
N ARG A 84 18.51 -14.33 15.12
CA ARG A 84 19.80 -15.02 15.16
C ARG A 84 20.88 -14.14 14.56
N ILE A 85 21.84 -13.75 15.40
CA ILE A 85 23.06 -13.09 14.93
C ILE A 85 23.97 -14.14 14.32
N ALA A 86 24.42 -13.93 13.08
CA ALA A 86 25.36 -14.82 12.43
C ALA A 86 26.73 -14.75 13.14
N ALA A 87 27.37 -15.91 13.35
CA ALA A 87 28.71 -15.98 13.93
C ALA A 87 29.81 -15.40 13.03
N ALA A 88 29.50 -15.19 11.75
CA ALA A 88 30.39 -14.60 10.76
C ALA A 88 29.62 -13.56 9.93
N GLU A 89 30.34 -12.57 9.43
CA GLU A 89 29.83 -11.54 8.54
C GLU A 89 29.29 -12.18 7.25
N LYS A 90 28.03 -11.88 6.92
CA LYS A 90 27.37 -12.38 5.71
C LYS A 90 27.19 -11.24 4.71
N PHE A 91 27.55 -11.51 3.46
CA PHE A 91 27.36 -10.60 2.33
C PHE A 91 28.03 -9.21 2.46
N PRO A 92 29.30 -9.12 2.92
CA PRO A 92 29.97 -7.83 3.12
C PRO A 92 30.18 -7.02 1.84
N LYS A 93 30.21 -7.68 0.66
CA LYS A 93 30.39 -6.99 -0.62
C LYS A 93 29.08 -6.39 -1.12
N GLU A 94 27.97 -7.09 -0.89
CA GLU A 94 26.64 -6.71 -1.34
C GLU A 94 26.05 -5.57 -0.51
N PHE A 95 26.43 -5.46 0.76
CA PHE A 95 26.00 -4.40 1.68
C PHE A 95 27.11 -3.41 2.03
N ALA A 96 28.17 -3.31 1.21
CA ALA A 96 29.31 -2.43 1.48
C ALA A 96 28.93 -0.94 1.58
N ASP A 97 27.86 -0.53 0.87
CA ASP A 97 27.37 0.85 0.78
C ASP A 97 25.94 1.02 1.36
N PHE A 98 25.43 0.04 2.12
CA PHE A 98 24.13 0.13 2.80
C PHE A 98 24.21 1.08 4.00
#